data_AF-A0AAW0MVZ8-F1
#
_entry.id   AF-A0AAW0MVZ8-F1
#
_cell.length_a   1.000
_cell.length_b   1.000
_cell.length_c   1.000
_cell.angle_alpha   90.00
_cell.angle_beta   90.00
_cell.angle_gamma   90.00
#
_symmetry.space_group_name_H-M   'P 1'
#
loop_
_entity.id
_entity.type
_entity.pdbx_description
1 polymer ?
#
loop_
_entity_poly.entity_id
_entity_poly.type
_entity_poly.pdbx_seq_one_letter_code
_entity_poly.pdbx_strand_id
1 'polypeptide(L)'
;MADDKDVLRDVWYGRIPACFTLHQDEVTEREAEPYYLLLPRVSYLTLVTDKVKKHFLKVMRAEDVEEMWFEYEGTPLKWHNPIGVLFDLHASSSILPWNITVHFKNFPERDLLHCPSNSVIEAHFMSCIKEADALKHKSKW
;
A
#
# COMPACT_ATOMS: atom_id res chain seq x y z
N MET A 1 -9.60 -18.39 -25.43
CA MET A 1 -9.04 -19.42 -24.53
C MET A 1 -7.58 -19.19 -24.16
N ALA A 2 -6.62 -19.08 -25.10
CA ALA A 2 -5.26 -18.62 -24.77
C ALA A 2 -5.24 -17.12 -24.43
N ASP A 3 -5.93 -16.32 -25.26
CA ASP A 3 -6.06 -14.86 -25.15
C ASP A 3 -6.60 -14.39 -23.78
N ASP A 4 -7.70 -14.98 -23.30
CA ASP A 4 -8.27 -14.62 -21.99
C ASP A 4 -7.31 -14.88 -20.82
N LYS A 5 -6.51 -15.96 -20.91
CA LYS A 5 -5.52 -16.29 -19.87
C LYS A 5 -4.35 -15.32 -19.88
N ASP A 6 -3.95 -14.85 -21.06
CA ASP A 6 -2.90 -13.86 -21.20
C ASP A 6 -3.35 -12.51 -20.61
N VAL A 7 -4.59 -12.07 -20.86
CA VAL A 7 -5.16 -10.86 -20.22
C VAL A 7 -5.19 -10.99 -18.69
N LEU A 8 -5.65 -12.12 -18.15
CA LEU A 8 -5.66 -12.36 -16.70
C LEU A 8 -4.24 -12.31 -16.11
N ARG A 9 -3.26 -12.86 -16.84
CA ARG A 9 -1.85 -12.83 -16.44
C ARG A 9 -1.32 -11.40 -16.42
N ASP A 10 -1.60 -10.61 -17.44
CA ASP A 10 -1.12 -9.22 -17.55
C ASP A 10 -1.70 -8.34 -16.44
N VAL A 11 -2.98 -8.52 -16.10
CA VAL A 11 -3.61 -7.85 -14.95
C VAL A 11 -2.94 -8.28 -13.64
N TRP A 12 -2.73 -9.59 -13.43
CA TRP A 12 -2.16 -10.12 -12.19
C TRP A 12 -0.71 -9.70 -11.95
N TYR A 13 0.10 -9.67 -13.01
CA TYR A 13 1.53 -9.32 -12.92
C TYR A 13 1.81 -7.83 -13.14
N GLY A 14 0.79 -6.99 -13.31
CA GLY A 14 0.95 -5.55 -13.38
C GLY A 14 1.76 -4.98 -12.20
N ARG A 15 2.70 -4.07 -12.51
CA ARG A 15 3.59 -3.42 -11.52
C ARG A 15 3.57 -1.90 -11.66
N ILE A 16 3.81 -1.22 -10.55
CA ILE A 16 4.02 0.23 -10.48
C ILE A 16 5.40 0.48 -9.88
N PRO A 17 6.32 1.19 -10.56
CA PRO A 17 7.57 1.60 -9.94
C PRO A 17 7.27 2.69 -8.92
N ALA A 18 7.65 2.46 -7.67
CA ALA A 18 7.47 3.38 -6.56
C ALA A 18 8.80 3.74 -5.91
N CYS A 19 8.89 5.00 -5.48
CA CYS A 19 9.97 5.55 -4.66
C CYS A 19 9.38 5.89 -3.29
N PHE A 20 9.85 5.23 -2.26
CA PHE A 20 9.47 5.51 -0.88
C PHE A 20 10.49 6.45 -0.25
N THR A 21 10.04 7.56 0.30
CA THR A 21 10.89 8.53 1.01
C THR A 21 10.35 8.72 2.42
N LEU A 22 11.21 8.77 3.43
CA LEU A 22 10.78 9.05 4.80
C LEU A 22 10.37 10.52 4.90
N HIS A 23 9.28 10.81 5.62
CA HIS A 23 8.83 12.18 5.83
C HIS A 23 9.90 13.02 6.54
N GLN A 24 10.02 14.30 6.18
CA GLN A 24 11.12 15.18 6.64
C GLN A 24 11.07 15.47 8.14
N ASP A 25 9.88 15.45 8.74
CA ASP A 25 9.69 15.69 10.18
C ASP A 25 9.93 14.44 11.04
N GLU A 26 10.24 13.28 10.43
CA GLU A 26 10.56 12.07 11.18
C GLU A 26 11.96 12.18 11.81
N VAL A 27 12.04 11.88 13.11
CA VAL A 27 13.30 11.97 13.86
C VAL A 27 14.16 10.74 13.57
N THR A 28 15.23 10.94 12.80
CA THR A 28 16.18 9.88 12.44
C THR A 28 17.54 10.04 13.10
N GLU A 29 18.21 8.93 13.40
CA GLU A 29 19.61 8.90 13.86
C GLU A 29 20.62 9.28 12.77
N ARG A 30 20.25 9.07 11.49
CA ARG A 30 21.03 9.37 10.29
C ARG A 30 20.12 9.54 9.09
N GLU A 31 20.64 10.14 8.02
CA GLU A 31 19.89 10.34 6.77
C GLU A 31 19.31 9.03 6.22
N ALA A 32 18.02 9.08 5.87
CA ALA A 32 17.27 7.94 5.34
C ALA A 32 17.32 7.95 3.81
N GLU A 33 18.01 6.97 3.22
CA GLU A 33 18.01 6.82 1.76
C GLU A 33 16.62 6.39 1.24
N PRO A 34 16.16 6.90 0.08
CA PRO A 34 14.94 6.44 -0.55
C PRO A 34 14.95 4.94 -0.87
N TYR A 35 13.79 4.28 -0.81
CA TYR A 35 13.64 2.86 -1.12
C TYR A 35 12.80 2.66 -2.38
N TYR A 36 13.36 2.00 -3.39
CA TYR A 36 12.66 1.75 -4.66
C TYR A 36 12.09 0.33 -4.70
N LEU A 37 10.83 0.19 -5.14
CA LEU A 37 10.15 -1.09 -5.22
C LEU A 37 9.15 -1.13 -6.38
N LEU A 38 9.03 -2.27 -7.06
CA LEU A 38 7.96 -2.55 -8.01
C LEU A 38 6.74 -3.09 -7.26
N LEU A 39 5.73 -2.25 -7.06
CA LEU A 39 4.52 -2.61 -6.34
C LEU A 39 3.54 -3.39 -7.22
N PRO A 40 2.96 -4.52 -6.74
CA PRO A 40 1.92 -5.25 -7.45
C PRO A 40 0.59 -4.49 -7.43
N ARG A 41 0.00 -4.23 -8.61
CA ARG A 41 -1.26 -3.48 -8.74
C ARG A 41 -2.43 -4.12 -7.98
N VAL A 42 -2.49 -5.44 -7.93
CA VAL A 42 -3.61 -6.23 -7.37
C VAL A 42 -3.44 -6.61 -5.90
N SER A 43 -2.54 -5.92 -5.18
CA SER A 43 -2.31 -6.15 -3.74
C SER A 43 -2.55 -4.89 -2.92
N TYR A 44 -2.28 -4.96 -1.62
CA TYR A 44 -2.46 -3.87 -0.65
C TYR A 44 -1.09 -3.38 -0.16
N LEU A 45 -0.95 -2.08 0.10
CA LEU A 45 0.33 -1.47 0.52
C LEU A 45 0.91 -2.18 1.74
N THR A 46 0.14 -2.28 2.83
CA THR A 46 0.57 -2.88 4.10
C THR A 46 0.97 -4.35 4.00
N LEU A 47 0.57 -5.07 2.94
CA LEU A 47 0.94 -6.47 2.73
C LEU A 47 2.30 -6.65 2.05
N VAL A 48 2.74 -5.68 1.24
CA VAL A 48 3.90 -5.85 0.34
C VAL A 48 5.08 -4.94 0.69
N THR A 49 4.97 -4.14 1.74
CA THR A 49 5.96 -3.13 2.12
C THR A 49 6.81 -3.50 3.34
N ASP A 50 6.88 -4.78 3.73
CA ASP A 50 7.71 -5.23 4.87
C ASP A 50 9.18 -4.83 4.72
N LYS A 51 9.71 -4.90 3.50
CA LYS A 51 11.09 -4.48 3.21
C LYS A 51 11.29 -2.98 3.34
N VAL A 52 10.28 -2.19 2.98
CA VAL A 52 10.26 -0.72 3.13
C VAL A 52 10.25 -0.37 4.62
N LYS A 53 9.36 -1.00 5.39
CA LYS A 53 9.30 -0.84 6.86
C LYS A 53 10.65 -1.17 7.50
N LYS A 54 11.21 -2.35 7.20
CA LYS A 54 12.52 -2.79 7.72
C LYS A 54 13.66 -1.85 7.30
N HIS A 55 13.58 -1.22 6.14
CA HIS A 55 14.59 -0.26 5.69
C HIS A 55 14.61 0.99 6.56
N PHE A 56 13.46 1.65 6.73
CA PHE A 56 13.37 2.88 7.52
C PHE A 56 13.51 2.67 9.02
N LEU A 57 13.09 1.51 9.56
CA LEU A 57 13.32 1.19 10.97
C LEU A 57 14.82 1.11 11.36
N LYS A 58 15.75 1.00 10.41
CA LYS A 58 17.20 1.01 10.69
C LYS A 58 17.78 2.39 10.99
N VAL A 59 17.00 3.45 10.77
CA VAL A 59 17.42 4.84 11.00
C VAL A 59 16.55 5.55 12.03
N MET A 60 15.44 4.93 12.46
CA MET A 60 14.52 5.44 13.46
C MET A 60 14.93 5.00 14.86
N ARG A 61 14.67 5.85 15.87
CA ARG A 61 14.78 5.46 17.28
C ARG A 61 13.55 4.65 17.69
N ALA A 62 13.71 3.64 18.53
CA ALA A 62 12.61 2.74 18.92
C ALA A 62 11.42 3.45 19.59
N GLU A 63 11.68 4.54 20.32
CA GLU A 63 10.67 5.37 20.99
C GLU A 63 9.86 6.26 20.02
N ASP A 64 10.35 6.45 18.80
CA ASP A 64 9.74 7.28 17.78
C ASP A 64 8.96 6.47 16.72
N VAL A 65 8.84 5.15 16.90
CA VAL A 65 8.20 4.23 15.95
C VAL A 65 6.79 3.88 16.40
N GLU A 66 5.79 4.38 15.69
CA GLU A 66 4.40 3.94 15.81
C GLU A 66 3.98 3.12 14.57
N GLU A 67 2.68 3.12 14.24
CA GLU A 67 2.16 2.46 13.04
C GLU A 67 2.62 3.18 11.77
N MET A 68 3.22 2.42 10.85
CA MET A 68 3.66 2.94 9.57
C MET A 68 2.47 3.23 8.67
N TRP A 69 2.41 4.43 8.11
CA TRP A 69 1.40 4.83 7.12
C TRP A 69 2.04 5.57 5.94
N PHE A 70 1.26 5.75 4.88
CA PHE A 70 1.74 6.25 3.60
C PHE A 70 0.93 7.46 3.13
N GLU A 71 1.61 8.38 2.46
CA GLU A 71 1.03 9.59 1.90
C GLU A 71 1.47 9.77 0.45
N TYR A 72 0.61 10.38 -0.36
CA TYR A 72 0.96 10.94 -1.65
C TYR A 72 0.44 12.37 -1.75
N GLU A 73 1.34 13.35 -1.93
CA GLU A 73 1.02 14.78 -2.10
C GLU A 73 0.00 15.31 -1.06
N GLY A 74 0.23 15.04 0.23
CA GLY A 74 -0.67 15.47 1.32
C GLY A 74 -1.89 14.59 1.53
N THR A 75 -2.09 13.54 0.72
CA THR A 75 -3.23 12.62 0.82
C THR A 75 -2.82 11.29 1.47
N PRO A 76 -3.36 10.95 2.66
CA PRO A 76 -3.15 9.64 3.26
C PRO A 76 -3.68 8.50 2.38
N LEU A 77 -2.84 7.49 2.12
CA LEU A 77 -3.16 6.37 1.25
C LEU A 77 -3.86 5.24 2.01
N LYS A 78 -5.13 5.01 1.68
CA LYS A 78 -5.98 3.98 2.29
C LYS A 78 -5.50 2.58 1.95
N TRP A 79 -4.86 1.90 2.90
CA TRP A 79 -4.27 0.57 2.69
C TRP A 79 -5.25 -0.49 2.17
N HIS A 80 -6.53 -0.37 2.52
CA HIS A 80 -7.59 -1.32 2.14
C HIS A 80 -8.08 -1.17 0.70
N ASN A 81 -7.61 -0.13 -0.01
CA ASN A 81 -7.77 -0.01 -1.45
C ASN A 81 -6.58 -0.69 -2.17
N PRO A 82 -6.82 -1.41 -3.29
CA PRO A 82 -5.73 -1.99 -4.06
C PRO A 82 -4.74 -0.92 -4.55
N ILE A 83 -3.45 -1.26 -4.56
CA ILE A 83 -2.34 -0.38 -4.96
C ILE A 83 -2.59 0.24 -6.34
N GLY A 84 -3.03 -0.56 -7.31
CA GLY A 84 -3.33 -0.09 -8.66
C GLY A 84 -4.43 0.96 -8.67
N VAL A 85 -5.45 0.81 -7.83
CA VAL A 85 -6.56 1.77 -7.71
C VAL A 85 -6.07 3.09 -7.10
N LEU A 86 -5.26 3.02 -6.03
CA LEU A 86 -4.67 4.22 -5.42
C LEU A 86 -3.81 4.99 -6.42
N PHE A 87 -2.93 4.29 -7.15
CA PHE A 87 -2.09 4.91 -8.16
C PHE A 87 -2.92 5.52 -9.31
N ASP A 88 -3.86 4.76 -9.85
CA ASP A 88 -4.64 5.23 -11.00
C ASP A 88 -5.50 6.46 -10.64
N LEU A 89 -6.00 6.52 -9.39
CA LEU A 89 -6.80 7.63 -8.88
C LEU A 89 -5.97 8.89 -8.57
N HIS A 90 -4.77 8.73 -7.98
CA HIS A 90 -4.01 9.87 -7.43
C HIS A 90 -2.81 10.28 -8.28
N ALA A 91 -2.19 9.37 -9.01
CA ALA A 91 -0.85 9.58 -9.58
C ALA A 91 -0.70 9.10 -11.04
N SER A 92 -1.78 8.72 -11.72
CA SER A 92 -1.71 8.21 -13.11
C SER A 92 -1.17 9.22 -14.12
N SER A 93 -1.39 10.52 -13.88
CA SER A 93 -0.85 11.60 -14.71
C SER A 93 0.51 12.11 -14.25
N SER A 94 1.07 11.56 -13.17
CA SER A 94 2.33 11.98 -12.58
C SER A 94 3.53 11.30 -13.23
N ILE A 95 4.70 11.92 -13.12
CA ILE A 95 5.95 11.35 -13.62
C ILE A 95 6.35 10.18 -12.72
N LEU A 96 6.65 9.03 -13.32
CA LEU A 96 7.17 7.86 -12.59
C LEU A 96 8.62 8.09 -12.13
N PRO A 97 9.04 7.49 -11.00
CA PRO A 97 8.29 6.55 -10.15
C PRO A 97 7.21 7.24 -9.30
N TRP A 98 6.23 6.47 -8.85
CA TRP A 98 5.24 6.95 -7.88
C TRP A 98 5.92 7.29 -6.55
N ASN A 99 5.97 8.57 -6.21
CA ASN A 99 6.66 9.06 -5.02
C ASN A 99 5.74 8.98 -3.80
N ILE A 100 5.99 8.00 -2.93
CA ILE A 100 5.20 7.76 -1.71
C ILE A 100 6.02 8.22 -0.51
N THR A 101 5.41 9.04 0.34
CA THR A 101 6.01 9.44 1.61
C THR A 101 5.64 8.43 2.70
N VAL A 102 6.61 8.04 3.51
CA VAL A 102 6.46 7.10 4.63
C VAL A 102 6.49 7.88 5.93
N HIS A 103 5.54 7.55 6.81
CA HIS A 103 5.40 8.14 8.13
C HIS A 103 5.33 7.04 9.18
N PHE A 104 5.80 7.35 10.38
CA PHE A 104 5.72 6.51 11.58
C PHE A 104 5.06 7.22 12.76
N LYS A 105 4.80 8.53 12.66
CA LYS A 105 4.07 9.31 13.67
C LYS A 105 2.83 9.97 13.10
N ASN A 106 2.02 10.55 13.97
CA ASN A 106 0.85 11.37 13.62
C ASN A 106 -0.12 10.63 12.70
N PHE A 107 -0.47 9.39 13.05
CA PHE A 107 -1.39 8.58 12.26
C PHE A 107 -2.72 9.33 12.04
N PRO A 108 -3.19 9.48 10.78
CA PRO A 108 -4.39 10.25 10.48
C PRO A 108 -5.66 9.43 10.76
N GLU A 109 -6.04 9.37 12.04
CA GLU A 109 -7.17 8.60 12.60
C GLU A 109 -8.52 8.84 11.89
N ARG A 110 -8.69 10.01 11.28
CA ARG A 110 -9.93 10.37 10.58
C ARG A 110 -9.99 9.86 9.15
N ASP A 111 -8.84 9.58 8.55
CA ASP A 111 -8.70 9.30 7.11
C ASP A 111 -8.30 7.86 6.84
N LEU A 112 -7.59 7.22 7.77
CA LEU A 112 -7.08 5.87 7.65
C LEU A 112 -7.65 4.93 8.71
N LEU A 113 -7.86 3.67 8.29
CA LEU A 113 -8.13 2.56 9.20
C LEU A 113 -6.80 1.99 9.67
N HIS A 114 -6.70 1.57 10.93
CA HIS A 114 -5.54 0.82 11.41
C HIS A 114 -5.41 -0.54 10.72
N CYS A 115 -4.17 -1.01 10.59
CA CYS A 115 -3.81 -2.31 10.04
C CYS A 115 -2.79 -3.04 10.95
N PRO A 116 -3.19 -3.47 12.16
CA PRO A 116 -2.27 -4.01 13.16
C PRO A 116 -1.64 -5.36 12.78
N SER A 117 -2.23 -6.10 11.83
CA SER A 117 -1.77 -7.43 11.45
C SER A 117 -2.24 -7.84 10.05
N ASN A 118 -1.55 -8.84 9.47
CA ASN A 118 -1.94 -9.44 8.20
C ASN A 118 -3.33 -10.11 8.25
N SER A 119 -3.79 -10.54 9.43
CA SER A 119 -5.14 -11.11 9.59
C SER A 119 -6.25 -10.08 9.34
N VAL A 120 -6.00 -8.79 9.59
CA VAL A 120 -6.95 -7.71 9.24
C VAL A 120 -7.04 -7.54 7.73
N ILE A 121 -5.91 -7.65 7.02
CA ILE A 121 -5.86 -7.61 5.55
C ILE A 121 -6.61 -8.80 4.96
N GLU A 122 -6.39 -10.00 5.49
CA GLU A 122 -7.09 -11.22 5.08
C GLU A 122 -8.60 -11.11 5.31
N ALA A 123 -9.02 -10.63 6.49
CA ALA A 123 -10.43 -10.43 6.80
C ALA A 123 -11.09 -9.44 5.85
N HIS A 124 -10.43 -8.31 5.55
CA HIS A 124 -10.89 -7.33 4.57
C HIS A 124 -11.03 -7.93 3.17
N PHE A 125 -9.98 -8.60 2.69
CA PHE A 125 -9.98 -9.27 1.39
C PHE A 125 -11.13 -10.28 1.26
N MET A 126 -11.33 -11.12 2.28
CA MET A 126 -12.42 -12.09 2.31
C MET A 126 -13.80 -11.43 2.39
N SER A 127 -13.92 -10.29 3.07
CA SER A 127 -15.16 -9.50 3.10
C SER A 127 -15.52 -9.01 1.69
N CYS A 128 -14.56 -8.44 0.96
CA CYS A 128 -14.76 -7.99 -0.42
C CYS A 128 -15.18 -9.14 -1.36
N ILE A 129 -14.57 -10.33 -1.22
CA ILE A 129 -14.96 -11.51 -2.00
C ILE A 129 -16.40 -11.94 -1.68
N LYS A 130 -16.76 -12.01 -0.39
CA LYS A 130 -18.12 -12.38 0.03
C LYS A 130 -19.17 -11.41 -0.48
N GLU A 131 -18.88 -10.11 -0.45
CA GLU A 131 -19.76 -9.07 -0.99
C GLU A 131 -19.91 -9.20 -2.51
N ALA A 132 -18.80 -9.38 -3.23
CA ALA A 132 -18.82 -9.60 -4.67
C ALA A 132 -19.62 -10.86 -5.04
N ASP A 133 -19.49 -11.93 -4.26
CA ASP A 133 -20.26 -13.16 -4.45
C ASP A 133 -21.75 -13.01 -4.08
N ALA A 134 -22.08 -12.23 -3.07
CA ALA A 134 -23.46 -11.87 -2.74
C ALA A 134 -24.15 -11.18 -3.94
N LEU A 135 -23.43 -10.28 -4.63
CA LEU A 135 -23.95 -9.61 -5.83
C LEU A 135 -24.05 -10.55 -7.04
N LYS A 136 -23.04 -11.40 -7.26
CA LYS A 136 -23.01 -12.31 -8.43
C LYS A 136 -23.96 -13.49 -8.29
N HIS A 137 -24.03 -14.10 -7.11
CA HIS A 137 -24.65 -15.41 -6.90
C HIS A 137 -25.56 -15.47 -5.66
N LYS A 138 -25.83 -14.34 -4.99
CA LYS A 138 -26.65 -14.27 -3.76
C LYS A 138 -26.07 -15.12 -2.61
N SER A 139 -24.74 -15.24 -2.56
CA SER A 139 -24.02 -16.04 -1.56
C SER A 139 -24.42 -17.52 -1.52
N LYS A 140 -24.90 -18.06 -2.66
CA LYS A 140 -25.31 -19.46 -2.77
C LYS A 140 -24.16 -20.29 -3.34
N TRP A 141 -23.75 -21.30 -2.57
CA TRP A 141 -22.79 -22.34 -2.94
C TRP A 141 -23.48 -23.70 -2.85
#